data_AF-A0A1Y2SD97-F1
#
_entry.id   AF-A0A1Y2SD97-F1
#
_cell.length_a   1.000
_cell.length_b   1.000
_cell.length_c   1.000
_cell.angle_alpha   90.00
_cell.angle_beta   90.00
_cell.angle_gamma   90.00
#
_symmetry.space_group_name_H-M   'P 1'
#
loop_
_entity.id
_entity.type
_entity.pdbx_description
1 polymer ?
#
loop_
_entity_poly.entity_id
_entity_poly.type
_entity_poly.pdbx_seq_one_letter_code
_entity_poly.pdbx_strand_id
1 'polypeptide(L)'
;MENININSYIKIGDEFIDIFQYEGGIDDIDYIDGALELTINGESLIDKSMWDNIDSLWNYFSHGLLSVYENKEFKCHFPDQPIEVKFIPLKENRKILVSVRLPFHPAVKISIKG
;
A
#
# COMPACT_ATOMS: atom_id res chain seq x y z
N MET A 1 -4.82 19.17 8.84
CA MET A 1 -4.47 17.76 9.13
C MET A 1 -4.35 17.07 7.80
N GLU A 2 -3.31 16.27 7.61
CA GLU A 2 -3.25 15.41 6.41
C GLU A 2 -4.27 14.29 6.59
N ASN A 3 -4.96 13.96 5.51
CA ASN A 3 -6.01 12.94 5.54
C ASN A 3 -5.47 11.69 4.86
N ILE A 4 -5.16 10.66 5.63
CA ILE A 4 -4.68 9.38 5.14
C ILE A 4 -5.79 8.36 5.39
N ASN A 5 -6.28 7.76 4.32
CA ASN A 5 -7.29 6.70 4.39
C ASN A 5 -6.67 5.43 3.81
N ILE A 6 -6.78 4.35 4.57
CA ILE A 6 -6.35 3.03 4.17
C ILE A 6 -7.53 2.09 4.38
N ASN A 7 -7.90 1.36 3.33
CA ASN A 7 -8.87 0.28 3.42
C ASN A 7 -8.20 -1.03 3.01
N SER A 8 -8.67 -2.15 3.54
CA SER A 8 -8.14 -3.46 3.22
C SER A 8 -9.26 -4.42 2.91
N TYR A 9 -9.05 -5.19 1.86
CA TYR A 9 -10.05 -6.08 1.33
C TYR A 9 -9.46 -7.46 1.09
N ILE A 10 -10.25 -8.47 1.39
CA ILE A 10 -10.04 -9.83 0.88
C ILE A 10 -10.76 -9.92 -0.47
N LYS A 11 -10.09 -10.47 -1.46
CA LYS A 11 -10.64 -10.66 -2.81
C LYS A 11 -11.09 -12.12 -2.97
N ILE A 12 -12.37 -12.31 -3.28
CA ILE A 12 -12.98 -13.63 -3.53
C ILE A 12 -13.63 -13.61 -4.90
N GLY A 13 -13.07 -14.34 -5.86
CA GLY A 13 -13.45 -14.19 -7.27
C GLY A 13 -13.23 -12.75 -7.72
N ASP A 14 -14.29 -12.06 -8.16
CA ASP A 14 -14.24 -10.65 -8.57
C ASP A 14 -14.70 -9.67 -7.46
N GLU A 15 -15.08 -10.17 -6.29
CA GLU A 15 -15.57 -9.36 -5.17
C GLU A 15 -14.43 -8.94 -4.23
N PHE A 16 -14.56 -7.74 -3.66
CA PHE A 16 -13.67 -7.20 -2.64
C PHE A 16 -14.45 -6.94 -1.36
N ILE A 17 -14.18 -7.73 -0.32
CA ILE A 17 -14.86 -7.70 0.97
C ILE A 17 -13.95 -7.02 1.98
N ASP A 18 -14.45 -6.04 2.75
CA ASP A 18 -13.69 -5.41 3.82
C ASP A 18 -13.17 -6.49 4.79
N ILE A 19 -11.87 -6.47 5.08
CA ILE A 19 -11.23 -7.48 5.94
C ILE A 19 -11.86 -7.58 7.33
N PHE A 20 -12.39 -6.47 7.87
CA PHE A 20 -13.06 -6.45 9.17
C PHE A 20 -14.50 -6.95 9.11
N GLN A 21 -15.06 -7.13 7.91
CA GLN A 21 -16.39 -7.69 7.66
C GLN A 21 -16.32 -9.13 7.13
N TYR A 22 -15.12 -9.66 6.90
CA TYR A 22 -14.95 -11.00 6.36
C TYR A 22 -15.21 -12.07 7.42
N GLU A 23 -16.21 -12.91 7.18
CA GLU A 23 -16.59 -14.04 8.05
C GLU A 23 -16.32 -15.41 7.40
N GLY A 24 -15.69 -15.44 6.22
CA GLY A 24 -15.38 -16.66 5.49
C GLY A 24 -14.10 -17.37 5.96
N GLY A 25 -13.85 -18.55 5.39
CA GLY A 25 -12.56 -19.24 5.54
C GLY A 25 -11.50 -18.67 4.59
N ILE A 26 -10.23 -18.85 4.91
CA ILE A 26 -9.12 -18.57 4.00
C ILE A 26 -8.64 -19.90 3.45
N ASP A 27 -8.71 -20.08 2.13
CA ASP A 27 -8.36 -21.34 1.47
C ASP A 27 -6.84 -21.58 1.45
N ASP A 28 -6.06 -20.52 1.20
CA ASP A 28 -4.60 -20.53 1.26
C ASP A 28 -4.12 -19.43 2.23
N ILE A 29 -3.61 -19.86 3.38
CA ILE A 29 -3.14 -18.94 4.43
C ILE A 29 -1.79 -18.30 4.08
N ASP A 30 -1.01 -18.94 3.21
CA ASP A 30 0.28 -18.42 2.77
C ASP A 30 0.07 -17.44 1.59
N TYR A 31 -1.11 -17.47 0.95
CA TYR A 31 -1.46 -16.57 -0.13
C TYR A 31 -2.92 -16.10 -0.10
N ILE A 32 -3.13 -14.89 0.44
CA ILE A 32 -4.45 -14.26 0.54
C ILE A 32 -4.58 -13.20 -0.55
N ASP A 33 -5.38 -13.49 -1.57
CA ASP A 33 -5.79 -12.52 -2.58
C ASP A 33 -6.52 -11.34 -1.91
N GLY A 34 -6.08 -10.10 -2.17
CA GLY A 34 -6.73 -8.93 -1.61
C GLY A 34 -6.21 -7.61 -2.16
N ALA A 35 -6.71 -6.50 -1.62
CA ALA A 35 -6.28 -5.18 -2.04
C ALA A 35 -6.10 -4.24 -0.84
N LEU A 36 -5.06 -3.42 -0.91
CA LEU A 36 -4.85 -2.29 -0.02
C LEU A 36 -5.18 -1.02 -0.80
N GLU A 37 -6.26 -0.32 -0.43
CA GLU A 37 -6.52 1.01 -0.99
C GLU A 37 -5.81 2.06 -0.14
N LEU A 38 -5.08 2.97 -0.79
CA LEU A 38 -4.40 4.08 -0.12
C LEU A 38 -4.77 5.39 -0.79
N THR A 39 -5.43 6.26 -0.03
CA THR A 39 -5.74 7.63 -0.43
C THR A 39 -5.09 8.60 0.54
N ILE A 40 -4.34 9.56 0.02
CA ILE A 40 -3.70 10.61 0.81
C ILE A 40 -4.15 11.97 0.27
N ASN A 41 -4.69 12.81 1.15
CA ASN A 41 -5.21 14.15 0.81
C ASN A 41 -6.20 14.14 -0.37
N GLY A 42 -6.97 13.05 -0.52
CA GLY A 42 -7.97 12.87 -1.57
C GLY A 42 -7.42 12.32 -2.89
N GLU A 43 -6.12 12.13 -3.03
CA GLU A 43 -5.50 11.50 -4.19
C GLU A 43 -5.30 10.01 -3.94
N SER A 44 -5.82 9.18 -4.84
CA SER A 44 -5.71 7.72 -4.79
C SER A 44 -4.34 7.30 -5.31
N LEU A 45 -3.51 6.70 -4.45
CA LEU A 45 -2.21 6.14 -4.83
C LEU A 45 -2.32 4.65 -5.17
N ILE A 46 -3.21 3.93 -4.48
CA ILE A 46 -3.45 2.50 -4.66
C ILE A 46 -4.95 2.29 -4.61
N ASP A 47 -5.49 1.60 -5.61
CA ASP A 47 -6.91 1.23 -5.71
C ASP A 47 -7.07 -0.29 -5.81
N LYS A 48 -8.31 -0.79 -5.76
CA LYS A 48 -8.63 -2.23 -5.83
C LYS A 48 -8.14 -2.95 -7.08
N SER A 49 -7.86 -2.25 -8.19
CA SER A 49 -7.31 -2.90 -9.38
C SER A 49 -5.86 -3.37 -9.17
N MET A 50 -5.17 -2.76 -8.21
CA MET A 50 -3.84 -3.14 -7.74
C MET A 50 -3.91 -4.23 -6.66
N TRP A 51 -4.78 -5.23 -6.83
CA TRP A 51 -4.90 -6.35 -5.90
C TRP A 51 -3.70 -7.30 -5.99
N ASP A 52 -3.26 -7.85 -4.86
CA ASP A 52 -2.13 -8.76 -4.76
C ASP A 52 -2.24 -9.53 -3.43
N ASN A 53 -1.21 -10.25 -3.03
CA ASN A 53 -1.16 -10.90 -1.72
C ASN A 53 -1.23 -9.86 -0.57
N ILE A 54 -2.39 -9.75 0.08
CA ILE A 54 -2.67 -8.67 1.05
C ILE A 54 -1.82 -8.79 2.32
N ASP A 55 -1.46 -10.01 2.73
CA ASP A 55 -0.57 -10.24 3.86
C ASP A 55 0.84 -9.70 3.59
N SER A 56 1.38 -10.02 2.42
CA SER A 56 2.67 -9.50 1.95
C SER A 56 2.66 -8.00 1.79
N LEU A 57 1.58 -7.41 1.26
CA LEU A 57 1.44 -5.97 1.16
C LEU A 57 1.52 -5.30 2.54
N TRP A 58 0.78 -5.79 3.53
CA TRP A 58 0.84 -5.23 4.89
C TRP A 58 2.21 -5.41 5.56
N ASN A 59 2.87 -6.55 5.35
CA ASN A 59 4.25 -6.76 5.79
C ASN A 59 5.21 -5.71 5.17
N TYR A 60 5.14 -5.48 3.86
CA TYR A 60 6.00 -4.51 3.19
C TYR A 60 5.72 -3.08 3.64
N PHE A 61 4.46 -2.69 3.78
CA PHE A 61 4.09 -1.33 4.19
C PHE A 61 4.49 -1.05 5.64
N SER A 62 4.28 -2.01 6.55
CA SER A 62 4.73 -1.86 7.93
C SER A 62 6.26 -1.76 8.04
N HIS A 63 7.01 -2.55 7.27
CA HIS A 63 8.47 -2.44 7.20
C HIS A 63 8.93 -1.10 6.60
N GLY A 64 8.22 -0.61 5.60
CA GLY A 64 8.47 0.70 5.01
C GLY A 64 8.26 1.84 5.99
N LEU A 65 7.20 1.79 6.79
CA LEU A 65 6.93 2.77 7.84
C LEU A 65 8.02 2.76 8.92
N LEU A 66 8.50 1.58 9.31
CA LEU A 66 9.64 1.45 10.24
C LEU A 66 10.93 2.04 9.63
N SER A 67 11.20 1.77 8.36
CA SER A 67 12.38 2.27 7.65
C SER A 67 12.41 3.81 7.62
N VAL A 68 11.28 4.44 7.30
CA VAL A 68 11.21 5.91 7.26
C VAL A 68 11.24 6.54 8.65
N TYR A 69 10.72 5.85 9.67
CA TYR A 69 10.87 6.26 11.08
C TYR A 69 12.36 6.28 11.49
N GLU A 70 13.16 5.35 10.97
CA GLU A 70 14.62 5.33 11.13
C GLU A 70 15.36 6.27 10.15
N ASN A 71 14.65 7.13 9.43
CA ASN A 71 15.18 8.04 8.41
C ASN A 71 15.95 7.32 7.29
N LYS A 72 15.49 6.12 6.89
CA LYS A 72 15.98 5.35 5.76
C LYS A 72 14.95 5.33 4.63
N GLU A 73 15.43 5.29 3.39
CA GLU A 73 14.56 5.06 2.23
C GLU A 73 14.09 3.61 2.22
N PHE A 74 12.85 3.41 1.79
CA PHE A 74 12.26 2.09 1.57
C PHE A 74 11.75 1.96 0.14
N LYS A 75 11.92 0.77 -0.43
CA LYS A 75 11.37 0.39 -1.72
C LYS A 75 10.92 -1.07 -1.67
N CYS A 76 9.74 -1.36 -2.20
CA CYS A 76 9.29 -2.71 -2.50
C CYS A 76 8.60 -2.79 -3.87
N HIS A 77 8.32 -4.01 -4.28
CA HIS A 77 7.46 -4.34 -5.41
C HIS A 77 6.28 -5.15 -4.92
N PHE A 78 5.14 -5.00 -5.58
CA PHE A 78 4.01 -5.90 -5.38
C PHE A 78 4.43 -7.32 -5.80
N PRO A 79 4.03 -8.38 -5.08
CA PRO A 79 4.49 -9.74 -5.35
C PRO A 79 4.19 -10.24 -6.77
N ASP A 80 2.97 -10.02 -7.25
CA ASP A 80 2.51 -10.53 -8.55
C ASP A 80 2.29 -9.43 -9.59
N GLN A 81 2.09 -8.19 -9.15
CA GLN A 81 2.02 -7.04 -10.03
C GLN A 81 3.36 -6.29 -10.13
N PRO A 82 3.75 -5.78 -11.31
CA PRO A 82 4.99 -5.02 -11.46
C PRO A 82 4.85 -3.56 -10.98
N ILE A 83 4.20 -3.37 -9.84
CA ILE A 83 3.99 -2.08 -9.17
C ILE A 83 5.15 -1.83 -8.21
N GLU A 84 5.76 -0.65 -8.28
CA GLU A 84 6.81 -0.21 -7.36
C GLU A 84 6.23 0.77 -6.34
N VAL A 85 6.52 0.55 -5.05
CA VAL A 85 6.22 1.49 -3.97
C VAL A 85 7.52 1.96 -3.33
N LYS A 86 7.60 3.27 -3.06
CA LYS A 86 8.73 3.90 -2.37
C LYS A 86 8.25 4.83 -1.28
N PHE A 87 8.92 4.76 -0.13
CA PHE A 87 8.82 5.77 0.91
C PHE A 87 10.20 6.41 1.11
N ILE A 88 10.27 7.74 0.98
CA ILE A 88 11.53 8.47 1.00
C ILE A 88 11.43 9.57 2.05
N PRO A 89 12.18 9.50 3.17
CA PRO A 89 12.22 10.59 4.13
C PRO A 89 12.91 11.81 3.49
N LEU A 90 12.24 12.95 3.55
CA LEU A 90 12.75 14.23 3.09
C LEU A 90 13.41 14.94 4.28
N LYS A 91 14.70 15.28 4.12
CA LYS A 91 15.55 15.87 5.18
C LYS A 91 14.97 17.15 5.79
N GLU A 92 14.10 17.84 5.06
CA GLU A 92 13.46 19.07 5.51
C GLU A 92 12.02 18.78 6.00
N ASN A 93 11.75 19.16 7.25
CA ASN A 93 10.41 19.20 7.85
C ASN A 93 9.75 17.85 8.19
N ARG A 94 10.55 16.79 8.45
CA ARG A 94 10.04 15.43 8.77
C ARG A 94 8.99 14.96 7.76
N LYS A 95 9.18 15.26 6.48
CA LYS A 95 8.23 14.82 5.45
C LYS A 95 8.63 13.46 4.91
N ILE A 96 7.68 12.69 4.44
CA ILE A 96 7.86 11.43 3.75
C ILE A 96 7.24 11.59 2.36
N LEU A 97 8.00 11.31 1.31
CA LEU A 97 7.47 11.16 -0.03
C LEU A 97 7.01 9.71 -0.22
N VAL A 98 5.73 9.53 -0.50
CA VAL A 98 5.12 8.26 -0.90
C VAL A 98 4.98 8.27 -2.42
N SER A 99 5.52 7.26 -3.09
CA SER A 99 5.45 7.11 -4.54
C SER A 99 4.95 5.72 -4.90
N VAL A 100 3.94 5.66 -5.77
CA VAL A 100 3.45 4.40 -6.36
C VAL A 100 3.59 4.50 -7.88
N ARG A 101 4.18 3.47 -8.49
CA ARG A 101 4.46 3.45 -9.93
C ARG A 101 3.98 2.15 -10.56
N LEU A 102 3.00 2.26 -11.45
CA LEU A 102 2.62 1.20 -12.37
C LEU A 102 3.59 1.15 -13.56
N PRO A 103 3.79 -0.02 -14.18
CA PRO A 103 4.52 -0.15 -15.42
C PRO A 103 3.90 0.75 -16.49
N PHE A 104 4.74 1.42 -17.29
CA PHE A 104 4.32 2.27 -18.41
C PHE A 104 3.44 3.48 -18.06
N HIS A 105 3.23 3.75 -16.76
CA HIS A 105 2.52 4.93 -16.28
C HIS A 105 3.47 5.86 -15.50
N PRO A 106 3.21 7.19 -15.49
CA PRO A 106 3.86 8.09 -14.55
C PRO A 106 3.59 7.66 -13.11
N ALA A 107 4.57 7.86 -12.23
CA ALA A 107 4.38 7.57 -10.81
C ALA A 107 3.48 8.62 -10.16
N VAL A 108 2.51 8.17 -9.36
CA VAL A 108 1.73 9.01 -8.45
C VAL A 108 2.57 9.26 -7.21
N LYS A 109 2.70 10.53 -6.78
CA LYS A 109 3.66 10.94 -5.75
C LYS A 109 3.06 11.99 -4.83
N ILE A 110 3.10 11.73 -3.52
CA ILE A 110 2.59 12.65 -2.51
C ILE A 110 3.58 12.77 -1.36
N SER A 111 3.78 13.99 -0.88
CA SER A 111 4.56 14.24 0.33
C SER A 111 3.63 14.49 1.51
N ILE A 112 3.85 13.73 2.58
CA ILE A 112 3.12 13.83 3.86
C ILE A 112 4.08 14.19 4.99
N LYS A 113 3.60 14.76 6.09
CA LYS A 113 4.36 14.92 7.33
C LYS A 113 4.38 13.59 8.09
N GLY A 114 5.58 13.14 8.46
CA GLY A 114 5.87 12.00 9.32
C GLY A 114 6.25 12.37 10.74
#